data_AF-A0A1I0WL22-F1
#
_entry.id   AF-A0A1I0WL22-F1
#
_cell.length_a   1.000
_cell.length_b   1.000
_cell.length_c   1.000
_cell.angle_alpha   90.00
_cell.angle_beta   90.00
_cell.angle_gamma   90.00
#
_symmetry.space_group_name_H-M   'P 1'
#
loop_
_entity.id
_entity.type
_entity.pdbx_description
1 polymer ?
#
loop_
_entity_poly.entity_id
_entity_poly.type
_entity_poly.pdbx_seq_one_letter_code
_entity_poly.pdbx_strand_id
1 'polypeptide(L)'
;MNKTLFRIVVFLMTLSLLGIIVVQGYLINASFKNKDEQFKYQVKQVIDNVSKKLQEQETYTFLSTYNKLKDSIGKSPQQSELLKFFYVEKNAVTNETIIYSNSLIAEDYSLPSSFFDKNKDSTKLKNYISKRVTEVYSGNTINDNNLNSTLSPDEKIEKSGRMDVLDKATFGVYFKDIAATRSITQRVSNKQLYDLLAYELSGYGIKTPFEFGIYSNGLATKVKSEKFKYDKKNTYDIPVFTDNDGVSKYQLLVSFPKKKEFLISDLIGIAMLAFLFTAIIIVAYYTGLNQLNKQRHISQIKTDFINNMTHEFKTPIATINLALDAIKNPKVIDDKEKVFRYLQMIKDENKRMHAQVENVLQISKLEKRELDITKEAYNMNDIIEEAIEHVNLIVEDREGKISVNLKAKQTNVLLNDVHFTNVLVNILENAIKYSPEKPVITVSSENVKNFIIISIKDEGMGINKASQKKIFDKFYREHTGDIHNVKGHGLGLAYVKRIVDDHHGEVMVESEKGKGSTFIIKLPLIY
;
A
#
# COMPACT_ATOMS: atom_id res chain seq x y z
N MET A 1 23.99 -13.39 22.19
CA MET A 1 24.12 -13.53 20.73
C MET A 1 25.43 -12.92 20.27
N ASN A 2 26.23 -13.61 19.46
CA ASN A 2 27.50 -13.08 18.96
C ASN A 2 27.25 -11.79 18.14
N LYS A 3 28.10 -10.75 18.30
CA LYS A 3 27.93 -9.46 17.59
C LYS A 3 27.90 -9.64 16.07
N THR A 4 28.65 -10.62 15.57
CA THR A 4 28.68 -11.00 14.15
C THR A 4 27.36 -11.61 13.71
N LEU A 5 26.84 -12.59 14.45
CA LEU A 5 25.54 -13.23 14.18
C LEU A 5 24.41 -12.20 14.18
N PHE A 6 24.42 -11.24 15.10
CA PHE A 6 23.44 -10.15 15.12
C PHE A 6 23.48 -9.30 13.85
N ARG A 7 24.68 -8.85 13.42
CA ARG A 7 24.82 -8.07 12.18
C ARG A 7 24.34 -8.86 10.96
N ILE A 8 24.65 -10.16 10.91
CA ILE A 8 24.21 -11.05 9.83
C ILE A 8 22.68 -11.17 9.81
N VAL A 9 22.05 -11.41 10.97
CA VAL A 9 20.59 -11.53 11.06
C VAL A 9 19.90 -10.23 10.62
N VAL A 10 20.36 -9.08 11.12
CA VAL A 10 19.80 -7.78 10.72
C VAL A 10 19.98 -7.55 9.22
N PHE A 11 21.15 -7.87 8.67
CA PHE A 11 21.43 -7.76 7.24
C PHE A 11 20.52 -8.65 6.39
N LEU A 12 20.35 -9.92 6.77
CA LEU A 12 19.47 -10.86 6.07
C LEU A 12 18.01 -10.40 6.11
N MET A 13 17.54 -9.90 7.26
CA MET A 13 16.19 -9.36 7.40
C MET A 13 15.98 -8.11 6.52
N THR A 14 16.95 -7.19 6.48
CA THR A 14 16.87 -6.02 5.60
C THR A 14 16.84 -6.40 4.12
N LEU A 15 17.66 -7.38 3.74
CA LEU A 15 17.73 -7.86 2.37
C LEU A 15 16.43 -8.55 1.95
N SER A 16 15.83 -9.33 2.84
CA SER A 16 14.54 -9.97 2.63
C SER A 16 13.41 -8.95 2.45
N LEU A 17 13.36 -7.90 3.29
CA LEU A 17 12.36 -6.84 3.17
C LEU A 17 12.47 -6.10 1.82
N LEU A 18 13.68 -5.73 1.41
CA LEU A 18 13.95 -5.13 0.11
C LEU A 18 13.54 -6.07 -1.04
N GLY A 19 13.87 -7.35 -0.93
CA GLY A 19 13.49 -8.36 -1.90
C GLY A 19 11.98 -8.45 -2.09
N ILE A 20 11.21 -8.46 -1.01
CA ILE A 20 9.73 -8.49 -1.06
C ILE A 20 9.18 -7.26 -1.79
N ILE A 21 9.70 -6.06 -1.47
CA ILE A 21 9.25 -4.81 -2.12
C ILE A 21 9.52 -4.85 -3.62
N VAL A 22 10.71 -5.30 -4.03
CA VAL A 22 11.09 -5.43 -5.44
C VAL A 22 10.21 -6.44 -6.16
N VAL A 23 9.98 -7.61 -5.54
CA VAL A 23 9.12 -8.66 -6.12
C VAL A 23 7.67 -8.18 -6.27
N GLN A 24 7.12 -7.50 -5.26
CA GLN A 24 5.77 -6.93 -5.35
C GLN A 24 5.65 -5.88 -6.47
N GLY A 25 6.62 -4.98 -6.58
CA GLY A 25 6.65 -3.99 -7.66
C GLY A 25 6.73 -4.65 -9.04
N TYR A 26 7.55 -5.70 -9.17
CA TYR A 26 7.63 -6.49 -10.39
C TYR A 26 6.30 -7.17 -10.73
N LEU A 27 5.65 -7.82 -9.75
CA LEU A 27 4.37 -8.50 -9.95
C LEU A 27 3.26 -7.53 -10.37
N ILE A 28 3.15 -6.36 -9.73
CA ILE A 28 2.16 -5.34 -10.11
C ILE A 28 2.37 -4.87 -11.55
N ASN A 29 3.63 -4.61 -11.93
CA ASN A 29 3.96 -4.20 -13.29
C ASN A 29 3.69 -5.32 -14.31
N ALA A 30 4.02 -6.57 -13.98
CA ALA A 30 3.72 -7.73 -14.82
C ALA A 30 2.20 -7.92 -14.99
N SER A 31 1.42 -7.79 -13.92
CA SER A 31 -0.05 -7.84 -13.96
C SER A 31 -0.65 -6.74 -14.83
N PHE A 32 -0.12 -5.51 -14.74
CA PHE A 32 -0.54 -4.40 -15.61
C PHE A 32 -0.27 -4.71 -17.08
N LYS A 33 0.93 -5.18 -17.42
CA LYS A 33 1.29 -5.54 -18.79
C LYS A 33 0.40 -6.66 -19.35
N ASN A 34 0.13 -7.69 -18.55
CA ASN A 34 -0.75 -8.79 -18.96
C ASN A 34 -2.19 -8.33 -19.19
N LYS A 35 -2.71 -7.45 -18.31
CA LYS A 35 -4.05 -6.85 -18.47
C LYS A 35 -4.13 -5.95 -19.70
N ASP A 36 -3.08 -5.20 -20.01
CA ASP A 36 -3.01 -4.36 -21.21
C ASP A 36 -3.07 -5.18 -22.51
N GLU A 37 -2.32 -6.29 -22.58
CA GLU A 37 -2.37 -7.20 -23.73
C GLU A 37 -3.72 -7.92 -23.83
N GLN A 38 -4.29 -8.38 -22.71
CA GLN A 38 -5.62 -8.98 -22.69
C GLN A 38 -6.69 -8.01 -23.19
N PHE A 39 -6.66 -6.76 -22.73
CA PHE A 39 -7.55 -5.70 -23.18
C PHE A 39 -7.44 -5.47 -24.68
N LYS A 40 -6.21 -5.34 -25.19
CA LYS A 40 -5.94 -5.19 -26.63
C LYS A 40 -6.52 -6.35 -27.45
N TYR A 41 -6.36 -7.59 -27.00
CA TYR A 41 -6.92 -8.76 -27.66
C TYR A 41 -8.45 -8.72 -27.66
N GLN A 42 -9.08 -8.47 -26.50
CA GLN A 42 -10.54 -8.41 -26.37
C GLN A 42 -11.15 -7.29 -27.21
N VAL A 43 -10.55 -6.09 -27.19
CA VAL A 43 -11.00 -4.98 -28.03
C VAL A 43 -10.93 -5.34 -29.51
N LYS A 44 -9.83 -5.96 -29.97
CA LYS A 44 -9.76 -6.42 -31.37
C LYS A 44 -10.86 -7.42 -31.72
N GLN A 45 -11.13 -8.39 -30.84
CA GLN A 45 -12.23 -9.34 -31.03
C GLN A 45 -13.59 -8.63 -31.10
N VAL A 46 -13.82 -7.65 -30.23
CA VAL A 46 -15.06 -6.84 -30.25
C VAL A 46 -15.21 -6.10 -31.57
N ILE A 47 -14.19 -5.37 -32.02
CA ILE A 47 -14.26 -4.60 -33.27
C ILE A 47 -14.45 -5.55 -34.47
N ASP A 48 -13.84 -6.74 -34.46
CA ASP A 48 -13.99 -7.76 -35.50
C ASP A 48 -15.41 -8.32 -35.54
N ASN A 49 -15.99 -8.63 -34.37
CA ASN A 49 -17.38 -9.06 -34.26
C ASN A 49 -18.36 -7.97 -34.73
N VAL A 50 -18.10 -6.70 -34.40
CA VAL A 50 -18.90 -5.58 -34.90
C VAL A 50 -18.77 -5.45 -36.42
N SER A 51 -17.57 -5.58 -36.97
CA SER A 51 -17.33 -5.59 -38.42
C SER A 51 -18.17 -6.67 -39.12
N LYS A 52 -18.11 -7.91 -38.61
CA LYS A 52 -18.89 -9.04 -39.10
C LYS A 52 -20.40 -8.79 -39.00
N LYS A 53 -20.88 -8.31 -37.86
CA LYS A 53 -22.31 -8.00 -37.65
C LYS A 53 -22.80 -6.89 -38.56
N LEU A 54 -22.01 -5.85 -38.81
CA LEU A 54 -22.35 -4.80 -39.78
C LEU A 54 -22.46 -5.36 -41.19
N GLN A 55 -21.52 -6.23 -41.58
CA GLN A 55 -21.54 -6.89 -42.88
C GLN A 55 -22.73 -7.85 -43.02
N GLU A 56 -23.05 -8.61 -41.97
CA GLU A 56 -24.25 -9.45 -41.91
C GLU A 56 -25.53 -8.62 -42.02
N GLN A 57 -25.66 -7.53 -41.26
CA GLN A 57 -26.82 -6.63 -41.31
C GLN A 57 -26.99 -6.00 -42.70
N GLU A 58 -25.88 -5.60 -43.33
CA GLU A 58 -25.91 -5.09 -44.70
C GLU A 58 -26.35 -6.17 -45.68
N THR A 59 -25.85 -7.41 -45.51
CA THR A 59 -26.25 -8.57 -46.29
C THR A 59 -27.73 -8.89 -46.12
N TYR A 60 -28.26 -8.85 -44.90
CA TYR A 60 -29.69 -9.05 -44.63
C TYR A 60 -30.56 -7.94 -45.21
N THR A 61 -30.14 -6.67 -45.08
CA THR A 61 -30.85 -5.53 -45.66
C THR A 61 -30.89 -5.66 -47.17
N PHE A 62 -29.75 -6.02 -47.77
CA PHE A 62 -29.65 -6.29 -49.20
C PHE A 62 -30.50 -7.49 -49.61
N LEU A 63 -30.46 -8.61 -48.87
CA LEU A 63 -31.29 -9.79 -49.11
C LEU A 63 -32.78 -9.45 -49.01
N SER A 64 -33.19 -8.65 -48.04
CA SER A 64 -34.59 -8.22 -47.90
C SER A 64 -35.03 -7.32 -49.05
N THR A 65 -34.13 -6.46 -49.55
CA THR A 65 -34.38 -5.60 -50.71
C THR A 65 -34.40 -6.44 -51.99
N TYR A 66 -33.45 -7.36 -52.13
CA TYR A 66 -33.38 -8.35 -53.19
C TYR A 66 -34.61 -9.24 -53.22
N ASN A 67 -35.11 -9.70 -52.07
CA ASN A 67 -36.32 -10.50 -51.97
C ASN A 67 -37.54 -9.66 -52.28
N LYS A 68 -37.67 -8.44 -51.76
CA LYS A 68 -38.75 -7.51 -52.18
C LYS A 68 -38.74 -7.26 -53.69
N LEU A 69 -37.55 -7.12 -54.28
CA LEU A 69 -37.36 -7.00 -55.71
C LEU A 69 -37.71 -8.29 -56.45
N LYS A 70 -37.28 -9.44 -55.95
CA LYS A 70 -37.62 -10.76 -56.49
C LYS A 70 -39.11 -11.03 -56.42
N ASP A 71 -39.78 -10.61 -55.35
CA ASP A 71 -41.22 -10.72 -55.14
C ASP A 71 -41.97 -9.75 -56.07
N SER A 72 -41.42 -8.54 -56.26
CA SER A 72 -41.97 -7.52 -57.17
C SER A 72 -41.74 -7.80 -58.66
N ILE A 73 -40.63 -8.46 -59.03
CA ILE A 73 -40.21 -8.77 -60.41
C ILE A 73 -40.55 -10.23 -60.77
N GLY A 74 -40.85 -11.07 -59.78
CA GLY A 74 -41.24 -12.49 -59.93
C GLY A 74 -40.09 -13.45 -60.31
N LYS A 75 -38.83 -12.99 -60.36
CA LYS A 75 -37.64 -13.78 -60.73
C LYS A 75 -36.37 -13.27 -60.03
N SER A 76 -35.31 -14.06 -59.97
CA SER A 76 -34.00 -13.64 -59.42
C SER A 76 -33.45 -12.41 -60.18
N PRO A 77 -33.26 -11.25 -59.51
CA PRO A 77 -32.67 -10.05 -60.12
C PRO A 77 -31.24 -10.27 -60.64
N GLN A 78 -30.95 -9.82 -61.87
CA GLN A 78 -29.58 -9.84 -62.43
C GLN A 78 -28.72 -8.66 -61.91
N GLN A 79 -27.38 -8.75 -62.00
CA GLN A 79 -26.45 -7.69 -61.52
C GLN A 79 -26.82 -6.28 -62.02
N SER A 80 -27.18 -6.14 -63.30
CA SER A 80 -27.62 -4.89 -63.90
C SER A 80 -28.96 -4.36 -63.36
N GLU A 81 -29.83 -5.23 -62.85
CA GLU A 81 -31.13 -4.89 -62.24
C GLU A 81 -30.94 -4.46 -60.78
N LEU A 82 -30.00 -5.10 -60.09
CA LEU A 82 -29.59 -4.69 -58.74
C LEU A 82 -28.92 -3.32 -58.77
N LEU A 83 -27.96 -3.09 -59.68
CA LEU A 83 -27.32 -1.78 -59.84
C LEU A 83 -28.34 -0.65 -60.08
N LYS A 84 -29.39 -0.87 -60.86
CA LYS A 84 -30.43 0.15 -61.13
C LYS A 84 -31.27 0.51 -59.90
N PHE A 85 -31.58 -0.45 -59.04
CA PHE A 85 -32.37 -0.19 -57.84
C PHE A 85 -31.56 0.50 -56.74
N PHE A 86 -30.26 0.23 -56.66
CA PHE A 86 -29.36 0.89 -55.70
C PHE A 86 -28.77 2.20 -56.23
N TYR A 87 -28.91 2.48 -57.54
CA TYR A 87 -28.44 3.69 -58.22
C TYR A 87 -29.61 4.47 -58.81
N VAL A 88 -30.60 4.82 -57.98
CA VAL A 88 -31.54 5.89 -58.30
C VAL A 88 -31.00 7.16 -57.68
N GLU A 89 -30.17 7.88 -58.45
CA GLU A 89 -29.83 9.26 -58.14
C GLU A 89 -30.75 10.17 -58.94
N LYS A 90 -31.67 10.83 -58.24
CA LYS A 90 -32.45 11.92 -58.83
C LYS A 90 -31.57 13.16 -58.83
N ASN A 91 -31.12 13.61 -60.00
CA ASN A 91 -30.47 14.90 -60.10
C ASN A 91 -31.51 15.99 -59.75
N ALA A 92 -31.32 16.65 -58.61
CA ALA A 92 -32.24 17.66 -58.09
C ALA A 92 -32.39 18.89 -59.00
N VAL A 93 -31.58 19.01 -60.05
CA VAL A 93 -31.58 20.15 -60.98
C VAL A 93 -32.24 19.84 -62.33
N THR A 94 -32.16 18.60 -62.85
CA THR A 94 -32.60 18.28 -64.24
C THR A 94 -33.80 17.35 -64.36
N ASN A 95 -34.24 16.68 -63.30
CA ASN A 95 -35.51 15.91 -63.22
C ASN A 95 -35.73 14.81 -64.28
N GLU A 96 -34.68 14.22 -64.87
CA GLU A 96 -34.78 13.09 -65.83
C GLU A 96 -34.81 11.71 -65.16
N THR A 97 -35.46 10.71 -65.77
CA THR A 97 -35.60 9.33 -65.25
C THR A 97 -35.40 8.31 -66.38
N ILE A 98 -34.51 7.32 -66.20
CA ILE A 98 -34.21 6.28 -67.20
C ILE A 98 -34.60 4.89 -66.65
N ILE A 99 -35.30 4.06 -67.44
CA ILE A 99 -35.92 2.78 -67.01
C ILE A 99 -35.49 1.60 -67.92
N TYR A 100 -35.42 0.38 -67.40
CA TYR A 100 -35.09 -0.84 -68.19
C TYR A 100 -35.86 -2.09 -67.68
N SER A 101 -36.29 -3.05 -68.53
CA SER A 101 -37.25 -4.15 -68.20
C SER A 101 -37.00 -5.54 -68.87
N ASN A 102 -37.51 -6.71 -68.40
CA ASN A 102 -37.29 -8.08 -68.98
C ASN A 102 -38.44 -9.13 -68.72
N SER A 103 -38.74 -10.13 -69.61
CA SER A 103 -39.73 -11.28 -69.51
C SER A 103 -39.14 -12.74 -69.57
N LEU A 104 -39.91 -13.87 -69.54
CA LEU A 104 -39.46 -15.33 -69.55
C LEU A 104 -40.47 -16.31 -70.26
N ILE A 105 -40.06 -17.45 -70.89
CA ILE A 105 -40.85 -18.50 -71.64
C ILE A 105 -40.35 -19.95 -71.34
N ALA A 106 -41.16 -21.02 -71.44
CA ALA A 106 -40.79 -22.43 -71.14
C ALA A 106 -40.72 -23.41 -72.35
N GLU A 107 -39.84 -24.43 -72.33
CA GLU A 107 -39.71 -25.53 -73.33
C GLU A 107 -39.42 -26.91 -72.68
N ASP A 108 -39.96 -28.00 -73.24
CA ASP A 108 -39.85 -29.38 -72.73
C ASP A 108 -38.78 -30.20 -73.49
N TYR A 109 -37.93 -30.97 -72.78
CA TYR A 109 -36.93 -31.88 -73.36
C TYR A 109 -37.14 -33.35 -72.93
N SER A 110 -36.95 -34.28 -73.88
CA SER A 110 -36.91 -35.73 -73.67
C SER A 110 -35.54 -36.30 -74.05
N LEU A 111 -34.93 -37.11 -73.20
CA LEU A 111 -33.60 -37.72 -73.44
C LEU A 111 -33.73 -39.17 -73.99
N PRO A 112 -32.88 -39.58 -74.95
CA PRO A 112 -32.74 -40.99 -75.32
C PRO A 112 -31.88 -41.77 -74.30
N SER A 113 -32.24 -43.02 -74.02
CA SER A 113 -31.57 -43.93 -73.09
C SER A 113 -30.18 -44.38 -73.58
N SER A 114 -29.16 -44.37 -72.72
CA SER A 114 -27.80 -44.87 -73.04
C SER A 114 -27.58 -46.33 -72.60
N PHE A 115 -26.61 -47.00 -73.24
CA PHE A 115 -26.48 -48.43 -73.58
C PHE A 115 -26.33 -49.48 -72.45
N PHE A 116 -26.44 -49.14 -71.16
CA PHE A 116 -26.36 -50.12 -70.06
C PHE A 116 -27.48 -49.88 -69.03
N ASP A 117 -28.73 -49.97 -69.45
CA ASP A 117 -29.84 -50.43 -68.60
C ASP A 117 -31.12 -50.56 -69.43
N LYS A 118 -31.54 -51.80 -69.70
CA LYS A 118 -32.90 -52.09 -70.19
C LYS A 118 -33.80 -52.19 -68.97
N ASN A 119 -34.46 -51.08 -68.61
CA ASN A 119 -35.82 -50.97 -68.05
C ASN A 119 -36.03 -49.69 -67.21
N LYS A 120 -36.41 -48.57 -67.84
CA LYS A 120 -37.20 -47.48 -67.21
C LYS A 120 -37.70 -46.43 -68.23
N ASP A 121 -38.94 -45.96 -68.03
CA ASP A 121 -39.60 -44.90 -68.81
C ASP A 121 -38.82 -43.57 -68.84
N SER A 122 -38.90 -42.86 -69.98
CA SER A 122 -38.28 -41.54 -70.19
C SER A 122 -38.95 -40.46 -69.32
N THR A 123 -38.17 -39.76 -68.49
CA THR A 123 -38.62 -38.58 -67.75
C THR A 123 -38.55 -37.33 -68.63
N LYS A 124 -39.63 -36.52 -68.67
CA LYS A 124 -39.68 -35.23 -69.38
C LYS A 124 -39.15 -34.11 -68.47
N LEU A 125 -38.23 -33.30 -68.96
CA LEU A 125 -37.64 -32.16 -68.23
C LEU A 125 -38.16 -30.84 -68.81
N LYS A 126 -38.82 -29.98 -68.00
CA LYS A 126 -39.22 -28.62 -68.42
C LYS A 126 -38.08 -27.61 -68.20
N ASN A 127 -37.84 -26.72 -69.16
CA ASN A 127 -36.80 -25.69 -69.17
C ASN A 127 -37.45 -24.29 -69.30
N TYR A 128 -36.89 -23.23 -68.70
CA TYR A 128 -37.42 -21.84 -68.79
C TYR A 128 -36.30 -20.86 -69.27
N ILE A 129 -36.62 -19.91 -70.16
CA ILE A 129 -35.73 -19.01 -70.94
C ILE A 129 -36.15 -17.53 -70.77
N SER A 130 -35.24 -16.61 -70.42
CA SER A 130 -35.49 -15.17 -70.12
C SER A 130 -35.29 -14.21 -71.32
N LYS A 131 -36.13 -13.19 -71.52
CA LYS A 131 -36.16 -12.19 -72.61
C LYS A 131 -36.02 -10.75 -72.02
N ARG A 132 -35.39 -9.77 -72.70
CA ARG A 132 -35.02 -8.42 -72.16
C ARG A 132 -35.53 -7.23 -73.00
N VAL A 133 -35.80 -6.05 -72.41
CA VAL A 133 -36.37 -4.82 -73.05
C VAL A 133 -35.82 -3.54 -72.40
N THR A 134 -35.69 -2.44 -73.14
CA THR A 134 -35.25 -1.13 -72.60
C THR A 134 -36.26 -0.06 -73.03
N GLU A 135 -36.57 0.93 -72.16
CA GLU A 135 -37.55 2.00 -72.45
C GLU A 135 -37.10 3.35 -71.87
N VAL A 136 -37.08 4.42 -72.67
CA VAL A 136 -36.59 5.76 -72.30
C VAL A 136 -37.74 6.78 -72.38
N TYR A 137 -37.89 7.66 -71.38
CA TYR A 137 -38.95 8.69 -71.33
C TYR A 137 -38.35 10.09 -71.04
N SER A 138 -38.78 11.11 -71.79
CA SER A 138 -38.35 12.51 -71.60
C SER A 138 -39.55 13.46 -71.41
N GLY A 139 -39.51 14.29 -70.36
CA GLY A 139 -40.26 15.56 -70.30
C GLY A 139 -41.67 15.58 -69.68
N ASN A 140 -41.98 16.71 -69.05
CA ASN A 140 -43.19 17.07 -68.28
C ASN A 140 -44.53 16.74 -68.96
N THR A 141 -45.14 15.59 -68.68
CA THR A 141 -46.60 15.41 -68.69
C THR A 141 -46.97 14.11 -67.97
N ILE A 142 -46.93 14.09 -66.64
CA ILE A 142 -47.75 13.15 -65.87
C ILE A 142 -48.55 14.03 -64.92
N ASN A 143 -49.70 14.51 -65.40
CA ASN A 143 -50.67 15.25 -64.60
C ASN A 143 -51.92 14.38 -64.45
N ASP A 144 -52.46 14.38 -63.24
CA ASP A 144 -53.20 13.31 -62.55
C ASP A 144 -54.57 12.84 -63.11
N ASN A 145 -54.99 13.20 -64.33
CA ASN A 145 -56.34 12.85 -64.81
C ASN A 145 -56.32 12.32 -66.25
N ASN A 146 -56.07 11.01 -66.39
CA ASN A 146 -56.50 10.07 -67.45
C ASN A 146 -55.42 9.01 -67.72
N LEU A 147 -55.49 7.90 -67.00
CA LEU A 147 -54.60 6.73 -67.10
C LEU A 147 -54.96 5.76 -68.24
N ASN A 148 -55.38 6.27 -69.40
CA ASN A 148 -55.71 5.45 -70.58
C ASN A 148 -55.14 6.07 -71.86
N SER A 149 -53.82 6.04 -72.02
CA SER A 149 -53.19 6.08 -73.34
C SER A 149 -51.83 5.39 -73.28
N THR A 150 -51.74 4.30 -74.03
CA THR A 150 -50.55 3.50 -74.31
C THR A 150 -49.42 4.34 -74.87
N LEU A 151 -48.34 4.55 -74.10
CA LEU A 151 -47.06 5.09 -74.60
C LEU A 151 -46.10 3.91 -74.83
N SER A 152 -45.52 3.84 -76.03
CA SER A 152 -44.61 2.77 -76.47
C SER A 152 -43.16 3.29 -76.47
N PRO A 153 -42.17 2.47 -76.10
CA PRO A 153 -40.76 2.85 -76.08
C PRO A 153 -40.07 2.83 -77.44
N ASP A 154 -39.03 3.64 -77.59
CA ASP A 154 -38.37 3.86 -78.89
C ASP A 154 -37.33 2.79 -79.32
N GLU A 155 -36.82 1.85 -78.48
CA GLU A 155 -35.96 0.72 -78.95
C GLU A 155 -35.73 -0.43 -77.91
N LYS A 156 -35.67 -1.71 -78.35
CA LYS A 156 -35.68 -2.94 -77.50
C LYS A 156 -34.74 -4.08 -77.99
N ILE A 157 -33.92 -4.69 -77.09
CA ILE A 157 -32.95 -5.80 -77.38
C ILE A 157 -33.01 -6.93 -76.31
N GLU A 158 -32.94 -8.23 -76.72
CA GLU A 158 -33.29 -9.45 -75.93
C GLU A 158 -32.18 -10.57 -75.83
N LYS A 159 -32.04 -11.29 -74.67
CA LYS A 159 -31.29 -12.60 -74.49
C LYS A 159 -31.43 -13.29 -73.07
N SER A 160 -31.12 -14.61 -72.93
CA SER A 160 -31.55 -15.57 -71.85
C SER A 160 -30.49 -16.46 -71.11
N GLY A 161 -30.72 -16.93 -69.84
CA GLY A 161 -29.96 -18.01 -69.08
C GLY A 161 -30.48 -18.38 -67.64
N ARG A 162 -30.07 -19.53 -67.02
CA ARG A 162 -30.58 -20.22 -65.76
C ARG A 162 -29.59 -20.27 -64.54
N MET A 163 -30.05 -20.35 -63.25
CA MET A 163 -29.34 -21.06 -62.13
C MET A 163 -30.07 -21.14 -60.75
N ASP A 164 -29.72 -22.12 -59.90
CA ASP A 164 -29.96 -22.19 -58.42
C ASP A 164 -28.75 -22.91 -57.76
N VAL A 165 -28.42 -22.58 -56.50
CA VAL A 165 -27.16 -22.80 -55.75
C VAL A 165 -25.98 -21.92 -56.17
N LEU A 166 -25.70 -21.74 -57.47
CA LEU A 166 -24.77 -20.69 -57.90
C LEU A 166 -25.31 -19.28 -57.62
N ASP A 167 -26.64 -19.14 -57.50
CA ASP A 167 -27.32 -17.90 -57.17
C ASP A 167 -26.90 -17.33 -55.80
N LYS A 168 -26.61 -18.16 -54.78
CA LYS A 168 -26.11 -17.66 -53.48
C LYS A 168 -24.64 -17.22 -53.54
N ALA A 169 -23.81 -17.92 -54.32
CA ALA A 169 -22.39 -17.61 -54.48
C ALA A 169 -22.18 -16.38 -55.38
N THR A 170 -22.89 -16.30 -56.52
CA THR A 170 -22.95 -15.11 -57.38
C THR A 170 -23.63 -13.94 -56.68
N PHE A 171 -24.65 -14.18 -55.84
CA PHE A 171 -25.24 -13.16 -54.96
C PHE A 171 -24.23 -12.55 -54.01
N GLY A 172 -23.36 -13.35 -53.38
CA GLY A 172 -22.28 -12.84 -52.52
C GLY A 172 -21.32 -11.94 -53.30
N VAL A 173 -20.97 -12.34 -54.53
CA VAL A 173 -20.08 -11.57 -55.41
C VAL A 173 -20.72 -10.24 -55.81
N TYR A 174 -21.95 -10.27 -56.34
CA TYR A 174 -22.69 -9.07 -56.74
C TYR A 174 -23.04 -8.16 -55.57
N PHE A 175 -23.38 -8.72 -54.40
CA PHE A 175 -23.66 -7.97 -53.19
C PHE A 175 -22.47 -7.09 -52.81
N LYS A 176 -21.28 -7.67 -52.71
CA LYS A 176 -20.09 -6.92 -52.28
C LYS A 176 -19.71 -5.85 -53.29
N ASP A 177 -19.79 -6.14 -54.59
CA ASP A 177 -19.48 -5.17 -55.65
C ASP A 177 -20.47 -3.99 -55.63
N ILE A 178 -21.77 -4.26 -55.42
CA ILE A 178 -22.81 -3.23 -55.35
C ILE A 178 -22.71 -2.45 -54.04
N ALA A 179 -22.52 -3.12 -52.92
CA ALA A 179 -22.35 -2.48 -51.62
C ALA A 179 -21.12 -1.57 -51.58
N ALA A 180 -20.05 -1.91 -52.32
CA ALA A 180 -18.86 -1.09 -52.46
C ALA A 180 -19.12 0.26 -53.16
N THR A 181 -20.15 0.36 -54.00
CA THR A 181 -20.53 1.63 -54.67
C THR A 181 -21.24 2.63 -53.74
N ARG A 182 -21.75 2.18 -52.58
CA ARG A 182 -22.51 3.02 -51.65
C ARG A 182 -21.59 3.83 -50.75
N SER A 183 -21.99 5.06 -50.45
CA SER A 183 -21.29 5.90 -49.47
C SER A 183 -21.44 5.32 -48.06
N ILE A 184 -20.42 5.48 -47.21
CA ILE A 184 -20.42 4.93 -45.84
C ILE A 184 -21.62 5.39 -44.99
N THR A 185 -22.07 6.63 -45.19
CA THR A 185 -23.22 7.22 -44.50
C THR A 185 -24.56 6.57 -44.86
N GLN A 186 -24.63 5.94 -46.03
CA GLN A 186 -25.81 5.16 -46.44
C GLN A 186 -25.75 3.71 -45.95
N ARG A 187 -24.57 3.24 -45.53
CA ARG A 187 -24.33 1.85 -45.11
C ARG A 187 -24.48 1.67 -43.60
N VAL A 188 -24.06 2.65 -42.80
CA VAL A 188 -24.14 2.61 -41.33
C VAL A 188 -24.35 3.99 -40.74
N SER A 189 -25.20 4.09 -39.72
CA SER A 189 -25.41 5.33 -38.95
C SER A 189 -24.55 5.37 -37.68
N ASN A 190 -24.23 6.57 -37.20
CA ASN A 190 -23.48 6.76 -35.95
C ASN A 190 -24.16 6.08 -34.75
N LYS A 191 -25.49 6.15 -34.66
CA LYS A 191 -26.26 5.56 -33.57
C LYS A 191 -26.17 4.03 -33.58
N GLN A 192 -26.41 3.41 -34.73
CA GLN A 192 -26.31 1.95 -34.87
C GLN A 192 -24.91 1.43 -34.52
N LEU A 193 -23.87 2.13 -34.99
CA LEU A 193 -22.49 1.75 -34.71
C LEU A 193 -22.15 1.88 -33.23
N TYR A 194 -22.60 2.95 -32.57
CA TYR A 194 -22.44 3.12 -31.13
C TYR A 194 -23.14 2.01 -30.34
N ASP A 195 -24.41 1.72 -30.64
CA ASP A 195 -25.20 0.73 -29.93
C ASP A 195 -24.59 -0.69 -30.05
N LEU A 196 -24.11 -1.06 -31.25
CA LEU A 196 -23.41 -2.33 -31.48
C LEU A 196 -22.08 -2.42 -30.72
N LEU A 197 -21.26 -1.36 -30.77
CA LEU A 197 -19.99 -1.31 -30.03
C LEU A 197 -20.23 -1.37 -28.52
N ALA A 198 -21.21 -0.61 -28.01
CA ALA A 198 -21.53 -0.60 -26.58
C ALA A 198 -22.03 -1.96 -26.09
N TYR A 199 -22.86 -2.65 -26.89
CA TYR A 199 -23.34 -4.00 -26.61
C TYR A 199 -22.20 -5.02 -26.55
N GLU A 200 -21.35 -5.07 -27.59
CA GLU A 200 -20.23 -6.00 -27.64
C GLU A 200 -19.18 -5.71 -26.55
N LEU A 201 -18.79 -4.45 -26.35
CA LEU A 201 -17.85 -4.07 -25.30
C LEU A 201 -18.35 -4.47 -23.91
N SER A 202 -19.64 -4.28 -23.63
CA SER A 202 -20.24 -4.72 -22.36
C SER A 202 -20.24 -6.24 -22.20
N GLY A 203 -20.45 -6.99 -23.28
CA GLY A 203 -20.37 -8.46 -23.29
C GLY A 203 -18.99 -9.01 -22.93
N TYR A 204 -17.93 -8.29 -23.31
CA TYR A 204 -16.55 -8.60 -22.93
C TYR A 204 -16.11 -7.99 -21.58
N GLY A 205 -17.02 -7.31 -20.86
CA GLY A 205 -16.75 -6.68 -19.57
C GLY A 205 -15.96 -5.36 -19.67
N ILE A 206 -15.82 -4.79 -20.86
CA ILE A 206 -15.08 -3.55 -21.10
C ILE A 206 -16.00 -2.35 -20.84
N LYS A 207 -15.99 -1.87 -19.60
CA LYS A 207 -16.82 -0.75 -19.13
C LYS A 207 -16.03 0.56 -19.06
N THR A 208 -15.46 0.97 -20.19
CA THR A 208 -14.76 2.26 -20.31
C THR A 208 -15.39 3.09 -21.42
N PRO A 209 -15.44 4.43 -21.27
CA PRO A 209 -15.79 5.31 -22.38
C PRO A 209 -14.91 5.05 -23.59
N PHE A 210 -15.54 5.03 -24.76
CA PHE A 210 -14.91 4.81 -26.04
C PHE A 210 -15.40 5.85 -27.05
N GLU A 211 -14.55 6.15 -28.02
CA GLU A 211 -14.85 7.00 -29.16
C GLU A 211 -14.61 6.16 -30.42
N PHE A 212 -15.39 6.35 -31.48
CA PHE A 212 -15.24 5.59 -32.72
C PHE A 212 -15.26 6.47 -33.96
N GLY A 213 -14.73 5.95 -35.06
CA GLY A 213 -14.83 6.58 -36.37
C GLY A 213 -14.47 5.64 -37.50
N ILE A 214 -15.13 5.78 -38.65
CA ILE A 214 -14.79 5.06 -39.87
C ILE A 214 -13.88 5.94 -40.73
N TYR A 215 -12.75 5.39 -41.13
CA TYR A 215 -11.77 6.04 -41.99
C TYR A 215 -11.81 5.40 -43.38
N SER A 216 -11.67 6.21 -44.43
CA SER A 216 -11.54 5.74 -45.80
C SER A 216 -10.19 6.15 -46.35
N ASN A 217 -9.34 5.18 -46.73
CA ASN A 217 -7.97 5.42 -47.20
C ASN A 217 -7.17 6.40 -46.30
N GLY A 218 -7.32 6.28 -44.97
CA GLY A 218 -6.65 7.14 -43.99
C GLY A 218 -7.32 8.48 -43.70
N LEU A 219 -8.42 8.83 -44.37
CA LEU A 219 -9.20 10.05 -44.12
C LEU A 219 -10.46 9.77 -43.31
N ALA A 220 -10.74 10.61 -42.30
CA ALA A 220 -11.94 10.46 -41.48
C ALA A 220 -13.22 10.72 -42.30
N THR A 221 -14.20 9.82 -42.18
CA THR A 221 -15.51 9.99 -42.82
C THR A 221 -16.48 10.77 -41.93
N LYS A 222 -17.71 11.01 -42.41
CA LYS A 222 -18.80 11.60 -41.63
C LYS A 222 -19.32 10.65 -40.53
N VAL A 223 -19.02 9.35 -40.60
CA VAL A 223 -19.40 8.37 -39.58
C VAL A 223 -18.34 8.34 -38.49
N LYS A 224 -18.48 9.23 -37.51
CA LYS A 224 -17.58 9.35 -36.36
C LYS A 224 -18.29 9.96 -35.16
N SER A 225 -17.77 9.63 -33.99
CA SER A 225 -18.09 10.30 -32.73
C SER A 225 -17.50 11.72 -32.69
N GLU A 226 -18.17 12.63 -31.99
CA GLU A 226 -17.81 14.06 -31.95
C GLU A 226 -16.45 14.30 -31.27
N LYS A 227 -16.10 13.47 -30.28
CA LYS A 227 -14.89 13.62 -29.46
C LYS A 227 -13.75 12.71 -29.90
N PHE A 228 -13.87 12.06 -31.06
CA PHE A 228 -12.84 11.16 -31.58
C PHE A 228 -11.49 11.88 -31.74
N LYS A 229 -10.46 11.36 -31.07
CA LYS A 229 -9.07 11.75 -31.26
C LYS A 229 -8.24 10.51 -31.46
N TYR A 230 -7.50 10.49 -32.56
CA TYR A 230 -6.58 9.41 -32.87
C TYR A 230 -5.39 9.43 -31.89
N ASP A 231 -5.20 8.32 -31.18
CA ASP A 231 -4.04 8.07 -30.32
C ASP A 231 -3.51 6.67 -30.62
N LYS A 232 -2.29 6.58 -31.14
CA LYS A 232 -1.64 5.32 -31.52
C LYS A 232 -1.61 4.28 -30.39
N LYS A 233 -1.60 4.68 -29.12
CA LYS A 233 -1.56 3.76 -27.97
C LYS A 233 -2.92 3.27 -27.51
N ASN A 234 -3.98 4.03 -27.81
CA ASN A 234 -5.33 3.81 -27.30
C ASN A 234 -6.37 3.55 -28.40
N THR A 235 -5.97 3.64 -29.67
CA THR A 235 -6.82 3.41 -30.83
C THR A 235 -6.51 2.06 -31.47
N TYR A 236 -7.56 1.33 -31.79
CA TYR A 236 -7.51 0.03 -32.43
C TYR A 236 -8.34 0.09 -33.71
N ASP A 237 -7.81 -0.49 -34.78
CA ASP A 237 -8.40 -0.46 -36.10
C ASP A 237 -8.62 -1.86 -36.66
N ILE A 238 -9.73 -2.05 -37.38
CA ILE A 238 -10.04 -3.26 -38.15
C ILE A 238 -10.72 -2.88 -39.46
N PRO A 239 -10.40 -3.54 -40.59
CA PRO A 239 -11.12 -3.34 -41.84
C PRO A 239 -12.60 -3.73 -41.71
N VAL A 240 -13.48 -2.88 -42.21
CA VAL A 240 -14.93 -3.11 -42.27
C VAL A 240 -15.39 -3.11 -43.71
N PHE A 241 -16.45 -3.84 -44.05
CA PHE A 241 -16.98 -3.85 -45.42
C PHE A 241 -15.98 -4.32 -46.48
N THR A 242 -15.33 -5.45 -46.24
CA THR A 242 -14.40 -6.07 -47.19
C THR A 242 -15.11 -6.53 -48.46
N ASP A 243 -14.43 -6.38 -49.59
CA ASP A 243 -14.86 -6.88 -50.90
C ASP A 243 -14.64 -8.40 -51.03
N ASN A 244 -14.80 -8.92 -52.25
CA ASN A 244 -14.63 -10.34 -52.54
C ASN A 244 -13.18 -10.81 -52.38
N ASP A 245 -12.21 -9.90 -52.55
CA ASP A 245 -10.78 -10.15 -52.44
C ASP A 245 -10.25 -9.91 -51.01
N GLY A 246 -11.13 -9.57 -50.06
CA GLY A 246 -10.79 -9.30 -48.68
C GLY A 246 -10.16 -7.91 -48.47
N VAL A 247 -10.11 -7.09 -49.51
CA VAL A 247 -9.62 -5.72 -49.43
C VAL A 247 -10.77 -4.83 -48.93
N SER A 248 -10.45 -3.87 -48.07
CA SER A 248 -11.43 -2.87 -47.65
C SER A 248 -10.90 -1.47 -47.82
N LYS A 249 -11.76 -0.61 -48.39
CA LYS A 249 -11.58 0.84 -48.43
C LYS A 249 -11.82 1.51 -47.07
N TYR A 250 -12.50 0.83 -46.14
CA TYR A 250 -12.95 1.40 -44.87
C TYR A 250 -12.35 0.68 -43.66
N GLN A 251 -11.88 1.45 -42.68
CA GLN A 251 -11.37 0.95 -41.41
C GLN A 251 -12.20 1.53 -40.26
N LEU A 252 -12.66 0.66 -39.37
CA LEU A 252 -13.31 1.07 -38.12
C LEU A 252 -12.24 1.26 -37.06
N LEU A 253 -12.10 2.48 -36.57
CA LEU A 253 -11.21 2.85 -35.49
C LEU A 253 -12.03 3.06 -34.21
N VAL A 254 -11.55 2.48 -33.11
CA VAL A 254 -12.12 2.68 -31.77
C VAL A 254 -11.01 3.08 -30.81
N SER A 255 -11.18 4.24 -30.17
CA SER A 255 -10.24 4.85 -29.23
C SER A 255 -10.79 4.79 -27.82
N PHE A 256 -9.94 4.51 -26.84
CA PHE A 256 -10.30 4.41 -25.42
C PHE A 256 -9.55 5.45 -24.58
N PRO A 257 -10.10 6.68 -24.45
CA PRO A 257 -9.42 7.77 -23.74
C PRO A 257 -9.08 7.45 -22.28
N LYS A 258 -9.92 6.66 -21.61
CA LYS A 258 -9.80 6.26 -20.19
C LYS A 258 -9.27 4.83 -19.99
N LYS A 259 -8.61 4.25 -20.99
CA LYS A 259 -8.04 2.89 -20.92
C LYS A 259 -7.16 2.68 -19.68
N LYS A 260 -6.25 3.60 -19.38
CA LYS A 260 -5.34 3.48 -18.23
C LYS A 260 -6.08 3.42 -16.89
N GLU A 261 -7.10 4.27 -16.71
CA GLU A 261 -7.93 4.28 -15.49
C GLU A 261 -8.64 2.93 -15.30
N PHE A 262 -9.21 2.38 -16.39
CA PHE A 262 -9.85 1.08 -16.39
C PHE A 262 -8.88 -0.07 -16.07
N LEU A 263 -7.68 -0.07 -16.67
CA LEU A 263 -6.68 -1.11 -16.39
C LEU A 263 -6.17 -1.06 -14.95
N ILE A 264 -6.08 0.14 -14.36
CA ILE A 264 -5.64 0.31 -12.97
C ILE A 264 -6.75 -0.03 -11.98
N SER A 265 -8.03 0.23 -12.28
CA SER A 265 -9.12 -0.04 -11.35
C SER A 265 -9.21 -1.52 -10.95
N ASP A 266 -8.91 -2.42 -11.88
CA ASP A 266 -8.85 -3.87 -11.61
C ASP A 266 -7.68 -4.28 -10.71
N LEU A 267 -6.59 -3.51 -10.72
CA LEU A 267 -5.35 -3.83 -10.01
C LEU A 267 -5.24 -3.12 -8.65
N ILE A 268 -6.06 -2.09 -8.42
CA ILE A 268 -5.96 -1.27 -7.21
C ILE A 268 -6.22 -2.08 -5.94
N GLY A 269 -7.11 -3.07 -5.97
CA GLY A 269 -7.38 -3.94 -4.83
C GLY A 269 -6.17 -4.80 -4.45
N ILE A 270 -5.51 -5.41 -5.44
CA ILE A 270 -4.31 -6.23 -5.22
C ILE A 270 -3.14 -5.35 -4.76
N ALA A 271 -2.99 -4.16 -5.35
CA ALA A 271 -1.95 -3.20 -4.96
C ALA A 271 -2.14 -2.69 -3.52
N MET A 272 -3.38 -2.37 -3.12
CA MET A 272 -3.70 -1.99 -1.73
C MET A 272 -3.39 -3.11 -0.75
N LEU A 273 -3.74 -4.36 -1.08
CA LEU A 273 -3.45 -5.51 -0.24
C LEU A 273 -1.93 -5.73 -0.09
N ALA A 274 -1.17 -5.64 -1.18
CA ALA A 274 0.28 -5.74 -1.17
C ALA A 274 0.92 -4.63 -0.31
N PHE A 275 0.43 -3.41 -0.43
CA PHE A 275 0.87 -2.27 0.39
C PHE A 275 0.57 -2.51 1.88
N LEU A 276 -0.62 -2.98 2.23
CA LEU A 276 -1.01 -3.31 3.60
C LEU A 276 -0.07 -4.35 4.22
N PHE A 277 0.19 -5.47 3.52
CA PHE A 277 1.11 -6.49 4.01
C PHE A 277 2.53 -5.95 4.18
N THR A 278 3.02 -5.14 3.24
CA THR A 278 4.33 -4.52 3.34
C THR A 278 4.42 -3.55 4.53
N ALA A 279 3.38 -2.78 4.79
CA ALA A 279 3.31 -1.91 5.97
C ALA A 279 3.37 -2.72 7.28
N ILE A 280 2.62 -3.83 7.37
CA ILE A 280 2.65 -4.72 8.53
C ILE A 280 4.06 -5.28 8.75
N ILE A 281 4.72 -5.75 7.69
CA ILE A 281 6.09 -6.28 7.77
C ILE A 281 7.08 -5.20 8.24
N ILE A 282 6.96 -3.96 7.73
CA ILE A 282 7.81 -2.84 8.15
C ILE A 282 7.64 -2.55 9.65
N VAL A 283 6.40 -2.53 10.15
CA VAL A 283 6.11 -2.31 11.58
C VAL A 283 6.67 -3.46 12.42
N ALA A 284 6.45 -4.70 12.02
CA ALA A 284 6.98 -5.89 12.70
C ALA A 284 8.53 -5.89 12.73
N TYR A 285 9.17 -5.50 11.63
CA TYR A 285 10.61 -5.34 11.53
C TYR A 285 11.14 -4.27 12.50
N TYR A 286 10.53 -3.08 12.49
CA TYR A 286 10.94 -1.97 13.35
C TYR A 286 10.80 -2.31 14.84
N THR A 287 9.65 -2.87 15.22
CA THR A 287 9.39 -3.30 16.59
C THR A 287 10.35 -4.39 17.06
N GLY A 288 10.61 -5.39 16.22
CA GLY A 288 11.58 -6.45 16.48
C GLY A 288 12.99 -5.90 16.72
N LEU A 289 13.47 -4.98 15.88
CA LEU A 289 14.77 -4.33 16.06
C LEU A 289 14.88 -3.55 17.37
N ASN A 290 13.86 -2.75 17.68
CA ASN A 290 13.85 -1.95 18.90
C ASN A 290 13.87 -2.84 20.14
N GLN A 291 13.10 -3.93 20.13
CA GLN A 291 13.06 -4.91 21.21
C GLN A 291 14.42 -5.59 21.41
N LEU A 292 15.08 -6.01 20.32
CA LEU A 292 16.41 -6.62 20.39
C LEU A 292 17.46 -5.66 20.94
N ASN A 293 17.44 -4.39 20.54
CA ASN A 293 18.35 -3.37 21.05
C ASN A 293 18.14 -3.12 22.56
N LYS A 294 16.89 -3.00 23.00
CA LYS A 294 16.55 -2.88 24.43
C LYS A 294 17.04 -4.08 25.23
N GLN A 295 16.78 -5.30 24.76
CA GLN A 295 17.25 -6.52 25.43
C GLN A 295 18.78 -6.57 25.54
N ARG A 296 19.49 -6.18 24.49
CA ARG A 296 20.95 -6.13 24.52
C ARG A 296 21.47 -5.12 25.53
N HIS A 297 20.86 -3.93 25.59
CA HIS A 297 21.23 -2.90 26.56
C HIS A 297 21.02 -3.39 28.01
N ILE A 298 19.85 -3.98 28.29
CA ILE A 298 19.55 -4.58 29.59
C ILE A 298 20.56 -5.69 29.93
N SER A 299 20.90 -6.53 28.96
CA SER A 299 21.89 -7.60 29.16
C SER A 299 23.28 -7.06 29.50
N GLN A 300 23.72 -5.98 28.84
CA GLN A 300 25.01 -5.35 29.13
C GLN A 300 25.02 -4.77 30.54
N ILE A 301 23.98 -4.01 30.88
CA ILE A 301 23.77 -3.45 32.21
C ILE A 301 23.83 -4.54 33.30
N LYS A 302 23.16 -5.69 33.07
CA LYS A 302 23.19 -6.83 34.00
C LYS A 302 24.59 -7.43 34.16
N THR A 303 25.33 -7.58 33.06
CA THR A 303 26.72 -8.08 33.11
C THR A 303 27.64 -7.11 33.84
N ASP A 304 27.53 -5.81 33.56
CA ASP A 304 28.33 -4.78 34.21
C ASP A 304 28.04 -4.74 35.72
N PHE A 305 26.77 -4.91 36.12
CA PHE A 305 26.40 -5.05 37.52
C PHE A 305 27.06 -6.26 38.19
N ILE A 306 26.97 -7.45 37.58
CA ILE A 306 27.54 -8.68 38.17
C ILE A 306 29.07 -8.52 38.35
N ASN A 307 29.74 -7.98 37.33
CA ASN A 307 31.18 -7.73 37.38
C ASN A 307 31.54 -6.73 38.49
N ASN A 308 30.78 -5.63 38.61
CA ASN A 308 30.99 -4.64 39.66
C ASN A 308 30.73 -5.21 41.05
N MET A 309 29.67 -6.00 41.24
CA MET A 309 29.39 -6.67 42.52
C MET A 309 30.49 -7.64 42.91
N THR A 310 30.98 -8.43 41.95
CA THR A 310 32.09 -9.35 42.20
C THR A 310 33.33 -8.59 42.68
N HIS A 311 33.64 -7.44 42.06
CA HIS A 311 34.76 -6.60 42.48
C HIS A 311 34.55 -6.00 43.88
N GLU A 312 33.36 -5.44 44.13
CA GLU A 312 33.00 -4.83 45.41
C GLU A 312 32.95 -5.83 46.57
N PHE A 313 32.69 -7.12 46.31
CA PHE A 313 32.78 -8.19 47.31
C PHE A 313 34.20 -8.73 47.49
N LYS A 314 35.01 -8.79 46.43
CA LYS A 314 36.38 -9.34 46.49
C LYS A 314 37.28 -8.55 47.43
N THR A 315 37.16 -7.23 47.46
CA THR A 315 37.96 -6.34 48.32
C THR A 315 37.70 -6.58 49.83
N PRO A 316 36.44 -6.59 50.32
CA PRO A 316 36.11 -6.96 51.70
C PRO A 316 36.69 -8.32 52.10
N ILE A 317 36.45 -9.33 51.26
CA ILE A 317 36.85 -10.70 51.52
C ILE A 317 38.38 -10.80 51.63
N ALA A 318 39.12 -10.13 50.73
CA ALA A 318 40.58 -10.09 50.79
C ALA A 318 41.09 -9.39 52.05
N THR A 319 40.44 -8.30 52.47
CA THR A 319 40.81 -7.55 53.69
C THR A 319 40.58 -8.38 54.95
N ILE A 320 39.44 -9.07 55.03
CA ILE A 320 39.11 -10.01 56.12
C ILE A 320 40.15 -11.15 56.17
N ASN A 321 40.48 -11.75 55.02
CA ASN A 321 41.49 -12.81 54.96
C ASN A 321 42.86 -12.31 55.43
N LEU A 322 43.29 -11.12 55.01
CA LEU A 322 44.56 -10.54 55.44
C LEU A 322 44.58 -10.23 56.94
N ALA A 323 43.48 -9.74 57.51
CA ALA A 323 43.34 -9.53 58.94
C ALA A 323 43.40 -10.86 59.72
N LEU A 324 42.75 -11.92 59.22
CA LEU A 324 42.81 -13.26 59.79
C LEU A 324 44.22 -13.86 59.74
N ASP A 325 44.92 -13.71 58.61
CA ASP A 325 46.30 -14.17 58.46
C ASP A 325 47.27 -13.38 59.35
N ALA A 326 47.03 -12.08 59.52
CA ALA A 326 47.79 -11.25 60.44
C ALA A 326 47.60 -11.68 61.90
N ILE A 327 46.37 -11.99 62.33
CA ILE A 327 46.07 -12.50 63.69
C ILE A 327 46.75 -13.85 63.93
N LYS A 328 46.81 -14.74 62.92
CA LYS A 328 47.47 -16.05 63.03
C LYS A 328 48.99 -15.98 63.19
N ASN A 329 49.62 -14.85 62.86
CA ASN A 329 51.06 -14.70 62.99
C ASN A 329 51.47 -14.76 64.47
N PRO A 330 52.41 -15.64 64.88
CA PRO A 330 52.85 -15.75 66.27
C PRO A 330 53.31 -14.42 66.89
N LYS A 331 53.84 -13.48 66.10
CA LYS A 331 54.26 -12.16 66.58
C LYS A 331 53.11 -11.19 66.87
N VAL A 332 51.90 -11.50 66.41
CA VAL A 332 50.71 -10.65 66.51
C VAL A 332 49.72 -11.26 67.49
N ILE A 333 49.59 -12.58 67.56
CA ILE A 333 48.62 -13.26 68.41
C ILE A 333 48.81 -12.97 69.91
N ASP A 334 50.05 -12.74 70.33
CA ASP A 334 50.41 -12.39 71.71
C ASP A 334 50.22 -10.89 72.02
N ASP A 335 50.05 -10.06 70.99
CA ASP A 335 49.80 -8.62 71.09
C ASP A 335 48.30 -8.34 71.06
N LYS A 336 47.68 -8.28 72.25
CA LYS A 336 46.24 -8.05 72.41
C LYS A 336 45.74 -6.82 71.66
N GLU A 337 46.50 -5.73 71.63
CA GLU A 337 46.06 -4.47 71.03
C GLU A 337 45.96 -4.62 69.50
N LYS A 338 46.96 -5.26 68.86
CA LYS A 338 46.91 -5.58 67.43
C LYS A 338 45.78 -6.54 67.09
N VAL A 339 45.54 -7.56 67.92
CA VAL A 339 44.44 -8.51 67.72
C VAL A 339 43.09 -7.81 67.74
N PHE A 340 42.82 -6.97 68.75
CA PHE A 340 41.57 -6.21 68.82
C PHE A 340 41.37 -5.29 67.61
N ARG A 341 42.44 -4.65 67.11
CA ARG A 341 42.38 -3.82 65.91
C ARG A 341 41.98 -4.62 64.66
N TYR A 342 42.57 -5.80 64.45
CA TYR A 342 42.20 -6.65 63.31
C TYR A 342 40.79 -7.24 63.45
N LEU A 343 40.36 -7.60 64.66
CA LEU A 343 38.98 -8.02 64.92
C LEU A 343 37.97 -6.91 64.61
N GLN A 344 38.29 -5.66 64.97
CA GLN A 344 37.46 -4.52 64.63
C GLN A 344 37.39 -4.31 63.12
N MET A 345 38.52 -4.40 62.41
CA MET A 345 38.57 -4.34 60.94
C MET A 345 37.69 -5.43 60.29
N ILE A 346 37.73 -6.67 60.79
CA ILE A 346 36.88 -7.76 60.30
C ILE A 346 35.40 -7.44 60.54
N LYS A 347 35.05 -6.93 61.74
CA LYS A 347 33.68 -6.56 62.10
C LYS A 347 33.13 -5.47 61.19
N ASP A 348 33.92 -4.43 60.93
CA ASP A 348 33.52 -3.30 60.09
C ASP A 348 33.33 -3.75 58.63
N GLU A 349 34.23 -4.58 58.11
CA GLU A 349 34.12 -5.07 56.75
C GLU A 349 32.97 -6.07 56.58
N ASN A 350 32.66 -6.86 57.60
CA ASN A 350 31.48 -7.74 57.62
C ASN A 350 30.17 -6.91 57.66
N LYS A 351 30.11 -5.86 58.48
CA LYS A 351 28.98 -4.91 58.50
C LYS A 351 28.78 -4.28 57.11
N ARG A 352 29.87 -3.90 56.44
CA ARG A 352 29.86 -3.36 55.09
C ARG A 352 29.34 -4.37 54.07
N MET A 353 29.79 -5.64 54.12
CA MET A 353 29.27 -6.70 53.24
C MET A 353 27.77 -6.95 53.46
N HIS A 354 27.31 -7.00 54.72
CA HIS A 354 25.89 -7.17 55.03
C HIS A 354 25.03 -6.05 54.42
N ALA A 355 25.44 -4.79 54.54
CA ALA A 355 24.74 -3.67 53.93
C ALA A 355 24.68 -3.81 52.39
N GLN A 356 25.74 -4.32 51.74
CA GLN A 356 25.73 -4.57 50.30
C GLN A 356 24.72 -5.66 49.90
N VAL A 357 24.61 -6.73 50.69
CA VAL A 357 23.64 -7.81 50.43
C VAL A 357 22.20 -7.32 50.58
N GLU A 358 21.90 -6.58 51.66
CA GLU A 358 20.57 -6.02 51.88
C GLU A 358 20.15 -5.06 50.76
N ASN A 359 21.06 -4.19 50.31
CA ASN A 359 20.79 -3.30 49.19
C ASN A 359 20.42 -4.09 47.91
N VAL A 360 21.13 -5.17 47.60
CA VAL A 360 20.82 -6.03 46.44
C VAL A 360 19.46 -6.72 46.61
N LEU A 361 19.15 -7.23 47.80
CA LEU A 361 17.87 -7.87 48.09
C LEU A 361 16.70 -6.88 47.98
N GLN A 362 16.85 -5.67 48.51
CA GLN A 362 15.83 -4.62 48.45
C GLN A 362 15.49 -4.25 47.00
N ILE A 363 16.49 -4.18 46.13
CA ILE A 363 16.29 -3.92 44.71
C ILE A 363 15.59 -5.09 44.02
N SER A 364 15.98 -6.32 44.32
CA SER A 364 15.32 -7.53 43.79
C SER A 364 13.83 -7.56 44.16
N LYS A 365 13.48 -7.23 45.41
CA LYS A 365 12.09 -7.12 45.88
C LYS A 365 11.31 -6.00 45.15
N LEU A 366 11.95 -4.85 44.90
CA LEU A 366 11.37 -3.76 44.09
C LEU A 366 11.07 -4.19 42.65
N GLU A 367 11.90 -5.04 42.04
CA GLU A 367 11.71 -5.49 40.65
C GLU A 367 10.44 -6.31 40.47
N LYS A 368 10.16 -7.21 41.42
CA LYS A 368 9.04 -8.13 41.32
C LYS A 368 7.68 -7.53 41.67
N ARG A 369 7.62 -6.23 42.02
CA ARG A 369 6.42 -5.59 42.63
C ARG A 369 5.95 -6.34 43.88
N GLU A 370 6.87 -7.02 44.57
CA GLU A 370 6.58 -7.81 45.78
C GLU A 370 6.65 -6.95 47.06
N LEU A 371 6.95 -5.66 46.95
CA LEU A 371 6.86 -4.74 48.08
C LEU A 371 5.42 -4.25 48.19
N ASP A 372 4.71 -4.83 49.15
CA ASP A 372 3.44 -4.30 49.62
C ASP A 372 3.77 -3.06 50.49
N ILE A 373 3.89 -1.89 49.84
CA ILE A 373 4.25 -0.64 50.52
C ILE A 373 2.97 -0.04 51.10
N THR A 374 2.80 -0.19 52.42
CA THR A 374 1.75 0.49 53.17
C THR A 374 2.05 1.99 53.18
N LYS A 375 1.05 2.80 52.80
CA LYS A 375 1.16 4.26 52.75
C LYS A 375 0.16 4.87 53.71
N GLU A 376 0.63 5.79 54.53
CA GLU A 376 -0.17 6.52 55.50
C GLU A 376 0.11 8.03 55.40
N ALA A 377 -0.68 8.83 56.09
CA ALA A 377 -0.52 10.28 56.08
C ALA A 377 0.65 10.68 56.99
N TYR A 378 1.73 11.19 56.40
CA TYR A 378 2.89 11.70 57.14
C TYR A 378 3.18 13.15 56.78
N ASN A 379 3.76 13.88 57.73
CA ASN A 379 4.27 15.22 57.53
C ASN A 379 5.67 15.16 56.91
N MET A 380 5.81 15.69 55.70
CA MET A 380 7.07 15.65 54.96
C MET A 380 8.23 16.38 55.65
N ASN A 381 7.98 17.41 56.45
CA ASN A 381 9.06 18.11 57.16
C ASN A 381 9.74 17.19 58.17
N ASP A 382 8.97 16.37 58.88
CA ASP A 382 9.47 15.45 59.90
C ASP A 382 10.39 14.38 59.26
N ILE A 383 10.00 13.88 58.07
CA ILE A 383 10.79 12.92 57.28
C ILE A 383 12.09 13.56 56.76
N ILE A 384 12.03 14.83 56.35
CA ILE A 384 13.22 15.58 55.92
C ILE A 384 14.19 15.75 57.08
N GLU A 385 13.69 16.11 58.26
CA GLU A 385 14.50 16.28 59.47
C GLU A 385 15.14 14.96 59.88
N GLU A 386 14.38 13.85 59.93
CA GLU A 386 14.91 12.51 60.19
C GLU A 386 16.03 12.13 59.20
N ALA A 387 15.81 12.35 57.91
CA ALA A 387 16.82 12.06 56.88
C ALA A 387 18.09 12.90 57.03
N ILE A 388 17.98 14.14 57.50
CA ILE A 388 19.13 15.02 57.78
C ILE A 388 19.91 14.50 58.99
N GLU A 389 19.23 14.07 60.06
CA GLU A 389 19.88 13.49 61.24
C GLU A 389 20.74 12.27 60.89
N HIS A 390 20.25 11.41 59.98
CA HIS A 390 20.98 10.23 59.50
C HIS A 390 22.34 10.57 58.85
N VAL A 391 22.45 11.72 58.17
CA VAL A 391 23.68 12.10 57.46
C VAL A 391 24.51 13.14 58.20
N ASN A 392 23.99 13.72 59.29
CA ASN A 392 24.61 14.87 59.95
C ASN A 392 26.04 14.58 60.43
N LEU A 393 26.27 13.41 61.05
CA LEU A 393 27.60 12.98 61.48
C LEU A 393 28.59 12.87 60.31
N ILE A 394 28.13 12.42 59.13
CA ILE A 394 28.96 12.26 57.94
C ILE A 394 29.31 13.63 57.35
N VAL A 395 28.40 14.59 57.42
CA VAL A 395 28.65 15.97 56.99
C VAL A 395 29.63 16.66 57.92
N GLU A 396 29.46 16.53 59.23
CA GLU A 396 30.34 17.11 60.24
C GLU A 396 31.78 16.57 60.14
N ASP A 397 31.94 15.26 59.92
CA ASP A 397 33.25 14.62 59.70
C ASP A 397 33.99 15.18 58.47
N ARG A 398 33.24 15.68 57.47
CA ARG A 398 33.78 16.36 56.28
C ARG A 398 33.78 17.89 56.41
N GLU A 399 33.56 18.43 57.60
CA GLU A 399 33.46 19.88 57.88
C GLU A 399 32.46 20.62 56.97
N GLY A 400 31.39 19.93 56.57
CA GLY A 400 30.35 20.47 55.69
C GLY A 400 29.25 21.21 56.42
N LYS A 401 28.26 21.68 55.66
CA LYS A 401 27.07 22.36 56.18
C LYS A 401 25.81 22.01 55.41
N ILE A 402 24.76 21.61 56.13
CA ILE A 402 23.40 21.51 55.60
C ILE A 402 22.62 22.76 56.03
N SER A 403 22.02 23.45 55.07
CA SER A 403 21.11 24.59 55.32
C SER A 403 19.68 24.18 54.97
N VAL A 404 18.75 24.36 55.91
CA VAL A 404 17.36 23.92 55.78
C VAL A 404 16.45 25.13 55.61
N ASN A 405 15.61 25.13 54.57
CA ASN A 405 14.68 26.21 54.25
C ASN A 405 13.31 25.65 53.83
N LEU A 406 12.53 25.17 54.81
CA LEU A 406 11.24 24.54 54.60
C LEU A 406 10.13 25.60 54.58
N LYS A 407 9.73 26.05 53.39
CA LYS A 407 8.69 27.10 53.20
C LYS A 407 7.32 26.53 52.86
N ALA A 408 7.19 25.22 52.70
CA ALA A 408 5.90 24.57 52.47
C ALA A 408 4.98 24.74 53.70
N LYS A 409 3.78 25.28 53.48
CA LYS A 409 2.71 25.39 54.50
C LYS A 409 1.90 24.11 54.63
N GLN A 410 1.72 23.38 53.54
CA GLN A 410 1.07 22.07 53.53
C GLN A 410 2.12 20.99 53.31
N THR A 411 2.18 20.03 54.23
CA THR A 411 3.26 19.04 54.27
C THR A 411 2.74 17.60 54.37
N ASN A 412 1.44 17.40 54.53
CA ASN A 412 0.85 16.07 54.60
C ASN A 412 0.83 15.40 53.23
N VAL A 413 1.43 14.22 53.17
CA VAL A 413 1.52 13.39 51.97
C VAL A 413 1.24 11.93 52.33
N LEU A 414 0.70 11.17 51.39
CA LEU A 414 0.43 9.75 51.56
C LEU A 414 1.68 8.94 51.16
N LEU A 415 2.42 8.42 52.14
CA LEU A 415 3.67 7.69 51.89
C LEU A 415 4.00 6.63 52.94
N ASN A 416 5.05 5.86 52.65
CA ASN A 416 5.74 5.02 53.61
C ASN A 416 6.97 5.77 54.15
N ASP A 417 6.95 6.11 55.43
CA ASP A 417 7.99 6.86 56.14
C ASP A 417 9.38 6.24 55.94
N VAL A 418 9.55 4.95 56.26
CA VAL A 418 10.84 4.25 56.19
C VAL A 418 11.42 4.30 54.77
N HIS A 419 10.60 4.01 53.75
CA HIS A 419 11.08 4.03 52.37
C HIS A 419 11.40 5.45 51.90
N PHE A 420 10.63 6.46 52.34
CA PHE A 420 10.83 7.84 51.92
C PHE A 420 11.99 8.53 52.65
N THR A 421 12.22 8.25 53.94
CA THR A 421 13.44 8.65 54.65
C THR A 421 14.66 8.10 53.91
N ASN A 422 14.63 6.82 53.50
CA ASN A 422 15.69 6.23 52.67
C ASN A 422 15.86 6.92 51.31
N VAL A 423 14.81 7.42 50.68
CA VAL A 423 14.91 8.21 49.43
C VAL A 423 15.73 9.47 49.66
N LEU A 424 15.41 10.23 50.71
CA LEU A 424 16.09 11.48 51.03
C LEU A 424 17.54 11.23 51.44
N VAL A 425 17.79 10.23 52.30
CA VAL A 425 19.14 9.80 52.70
C VAL A 425 19.99 9.45 51.46
N ASN A 426 19.46 8.68 50.50
CA ASN A 426 20.20 8.36 49.27
C ASN A 426 20.60 9.60 48.46
N ILE A 427 19.76 10.63 48.39
CA ILE A 427 20.08 11.87 47.68
C ILE A 427 21.12 12.68 48.47
N LEU A 428 20.94 12.81 49.79
CA LEU A 428 21.86 13.52 50.68
C LEU A 428 23.25 12.86 50.69
N GLU A 429 23.33 11.54 50.80
CA GLU A 429 24.59 10.80 50.70
C GLU A 429 25.29 11.04 49.36
N ASN A 430 24.54 11.09 48.25
CA ASN A 430 25.13 11.43 46.95
C ASN A 430 25.66 12.87 46.93
N ALA A 431 24.92 13.84 47.47
CA ALA A 431 25.37 15.22 47.58
C ALA A 431 26.68 15.35 48.38
N ILE A 432 26.81 14.61 49.49
CA ILE A 432 28.03 14.56 50.30
C ILE A 432 29.17 13.91 49.53
N LYS A 433 28.90 12.75 48.92
CA LYS A 433 29.90 11.88 48.28
C LYS A 433 30.51 12.49 47.02
N TYR A 434 29.72 13.19 46.21
CA TYR A 434 30.17 13.82 44.97
C TYR A 434 30.60 15.28 45.16
N SER A 435 30.73 15.74 46.42
CA SER A 435 31.38 16.99 46.77
C SER A 435 32.91 16.79 46.89
N PRO A 436 33.72 17.42 46.01
CA PRO A 436 35.17 17.32 46.08
C PRO A 436 35.75 18.01 47.33
N GLU A 437 35.14 19.12 47.74
CA GLU A 437 35.52 19.89 48.93
C GLU A 437 34.52 19.67 50.08
N LYS A 438 34.43 20.63 51.01
CA LYS A 438 33.47 20.63 52.12
C LYS A 438 32.05 20.65 51.55
N PRO A 439 31.18 19.68 51.89
CA PRO A 439 29.85 19.60 51.29
C PRO A 439 28.98 20.75 51.78
N VAL A 440 28.51 21.58 50.86
CA VAL A 440 27.50 22.62 51.12
C VAL A 440 26.20 22.17 50.47
N ILE A 441 25.22 21.84 51.30
CA ILE A 441 23.94 21.27 50.86
C ILE A 441 22.81 22.18 51.34
N THR A 442 21.87 22.50 50.44
CA THR A 442 20.66 23.24 50.78
C THR A 442 19.44 22.37 50.54
N VAL A 443 18.65 22.13 51.59
CA VAL A 443 17.37 21.43 51.51
C VAL A 443 16.26 22.46 51.62
N SER A 444 15.34 22.46 50.67
CA SER A 444 14.21 23.40 50.66
C SER A 444 12.91 22.70 50.29
N SER A 445 11.80 23.23 50.81
CA SER A 445 10.46 22.77 50.45
C SER A 445 9.55 23.94 50.09
N GLU A 446 8.70 23.74 49.09
CA GLU A 446 7.67 24.71 48.69
C GLU A 446 6.38 23.99 48.24
N ASN A 447 5.25 24.69 48.30
CA ASN A 447 3.99 24.18 47.74
C ASN A 447 3.74 24.80 46.37
N VAL A 448 3.50 23.94 45.37
CA VAL A 448 3.12 24.35 44.02
C VAL A 448 1.84 23.63 43.63
N LYS A 449 0.71 24.36 43.59
CA LYS A 449 -0.63 23.81 43.35
C LYS A 449 -0.95 22.70 44.37
N ASN A 450 -1.17 21.48 43.89
CA ASN A 450 -1.52 20.31 44.71
C ASN A 450 -0.29 19.43 45.03
N PHE A 451 0.91 20.00 44.96
CA PHE A 451 2.14 19.26 45.18
C PHE A 451 3.03 19.96 46.19
N ILE A 452 3.75 19.17 46.98
CA ILE A 452 4.95 19.60 47.69
C ILE A 452 6.16 19.32 46.80
N ILE A 453 7.01 20.33 46.64
CA ILE A 453 8.29 20.23 45.93
C ILE A 453 9.40 20.29 46.97
N ILE A 454 10.26 19.30 46.95
CA ILE A 454 11.45 19.19 47.80
C ILE A 454 12.66 19.32 46.89
N SER A 455 13.52 20.29 47.16
CA SER A 455 14.74 20.52 46.40
C SER A 455 15.96 20.35 47.28
N ILE A 456 16.85 19.43 46.90
CA ILE A 456 18.14 19.18 47.54
C ILE A 456 19.24 19.64 46.57
N LYS A 457 19.87 20.76 46.89
CA LYS A 457 20.94 21.36 46.10
C LYS A 457 22.30 21.08 46.73
N ASP A 458 23.25 20.61 45.93
CA ASP A 458 24.67 20.46 46.26
C ASP A 458 25.54 21.39 45.40
N GLU A 459 26.72 21.73 45.91
CA GLU A 459 27.78 22.45 45.18
C GLU A 459 28.92 21.51 44.77
N GLY A 460 28.57 20.27 44.40
CA GLY A 460 29.53 19.23 44.04
C GLY A 460 30.05 19.32 42.60
N MET A 461 30.60 18.22 42.10
CA MET A 461 31.18 18.15 40.74
C MET A 461 30.18 18.33 39.58
N GLY A 462 28.88 18.23 39.87
CA GLY A 462 27.82 18.29 38.87
C GLY A 462 27.79 17.10 37.90
N ILE A 463 26.75 17.05 37.07
CA ILE A 463 26.40 15.92 36.20
C ILE A 463 26.28 16.42 34.77
N ASN A 464 26.90 15.71 33.82
CA ASN A 464 26.80 16.09 32.41
C ASN A 464 25.36 15.92 31.88
N LYS A 465 24.96 16.72 30.86
CA LYS A 465 23.60 16.70 30.30
C LYS A 465 23.16 15.34 29.74
N ALA A 466 24.08 14.53 29.21
CA ALA A 466 23.77 13.21 28.67
C ALA A 466 23.50 12.18 29.78
N SER A 467 24.17 12.34 30.92
CA SER A 467 24.08 11.48 32.10
C SER A 467 22.85 11.80 32.94
N GLN A 468 22.40 13.06 33.01
CA GLN A 468 21.17 13.46 33.73
C GLN A 468 19.94 12.63 33.34
N LYS A 469 19.82 12.21 32.08
CA LYS A 469 18.71 11.36 31.61
C LYS A 469 18.80 9.90 32.04
N LYS A 470 19.99 9.47 32.47
CA LYS A 470 20.34 8.07 32.75
C LYS A 470 20.70 7.81 34.21
N ILE A 471 20.90 8.84 35.04
CA ILE A 471 21.31 8.65 36.44
C ILE A 471 20.30 7.85 37.29
N PHE A 472 19.04 7.82 36.87
CA PHE A 472 17.99 7.02 37.48
C PHE A 472 17.90 5.60 36.89
N ASP A 473 18.61 5.32 35.80
CA ASP A 473 18.70 3.97 35.24
C ASP A 473 19.50 3.08 36.18
N LYS A 474 19.03 1.83 36.33
CA LYS A 474 19.69 0.84 37.18
C LYS A 474 21.13 0.63 36.73
N PHE A 475 22.03 0.59 37.69
CA PHE A 475 23.45 0.30 37.51
C PHE A 475 24.20 1.34 36.66
N TYR A 476 23.54 2.46 36.32
CA TYR A 476 24.18 3.52 35.57
C TYR A 476 25.17 4.28 36.45
N ARG A 477 26.36 4.53 35.89
CA ARG A 477 27.40 5.37 36.48
C ARG A 477 27.99 6.24 35.38
N GLU A 478 28.26 7.50 35.68
CA GLU A 478 29.00 8.36 34.76
C GLU A 478 30.46 7.86 34.71
N HIS A 479 30.90 7.36 33.55
CA HIS A 479 32.29 6.94 33.32
C HIS A 479 33.15 8.18 33.11
N THR A 480 33.56 8.83 34.19
CA THR A 480 34.64 9.83 34.14
C THR A 480 35.98 9.12 34.26
N GLY A 481 36.83 9.24 33.23
CA GLY A 481 38.19 8.70 33.24
C GLY A 481 38.96 9.03 34.53
N ASP A 482 39.80 8.08 34.94
CA ASP A 482 40.73 8.11 36.08
C ASP A 482 40.22 8.46 37.49
N ILE A 483 38.91 8.62 37.70
CA ILE A 483 38.34 8.79 39.05
C ILE A 483 37.71 7.49 39.55
N HIS A 484 38.57 6.49 39.81
CA HIS A 484 38.15 5.21 40.41
C HIS A 484 37.80 5.29 41.91
N ASN A 485 37.86 6.48 42.54
CA ASN A 485 37.84 6.60 44.00
C ASN A 485 36.46 6.68 44.66
N VAL A 486 35.37 6.84 43.89
CA VAL A 486 34.04 7.01 44.48
C VAL A 486 33.27 5.67 44.48
N LYS A 487 33.36 4.94 45.60
CA LYS A 487 32.75 3.60 45.82
C LYS A 487 31.22 3.67 45.77
N GLY A 488 30.54 2.94 44.88
CA GLY A 488 29.07 2.92 44.84
C GLY A 488 28.48 2.03 43.74
N HIS A 489 27.30 1.48 44.02
CA HIS A 489 26.72 0.37 43.27
C HIS A 489 25.85 0.80 42.07
N GLY A 490 25.58 2.10 41.93
CA GLY A 490 24.72 2.65 40.85
C GLY A 490 23.24 2.31 41.05
N LEU A 491 22.82 2.09 42.30
CA LEU A 491 21.50 1.58 42.63
C LEU A 491 20.64 2.55 43.45
N GLY A 492 21.25 3.44 44.22
CA GLY A 492 20.54 4.37 45.10
C GLY A 492 19.56 5.27 44.35
N LEU A 493 19.97 5.90 43.25
CA LEU A 493 19.07 6.77 42.48
C LEU A 493 17.98 5.99 41.72
N ALA A 494 18.25 4.74 41.34
CA ALA A 494 17.21 3.87 40.77
C ALA A 494 16.16 3.47 41.83
N TYR A 495 16.59 3.23 43.06
CA TYR A 495 15.71 3.05 44.22
C TYR A 495 14.86 4.31 44.46
N VAL A 496 15.49 5.49 44.50
CA VAL A 496 14.82 6.80 44.62
C VAL A 496 13.72 6.95 43.58
N LYS A 497 14.06 6.77 42.29
CA LYS A 497 13.09 6.89 41.20
C LYS A 497 11.91 5.95 41.40
N ARG A 498 12.18 4.69 41.76
CA ARG A 498 11.13 3.69 41.92
C ARG A 498 10.19 4.00 43.08
N ILE A 499 10.73 4.34 44.25
CA ILE A 499 9.91 4.67 45.42
C ILE A 499 9.07 5.93 45.14
N VAL A 500 9.67 6.98 44.56
CA VAL A 500 8.93 8.20 44.20
C VAL A 500 7.80 7.90 43.20
N ASP A 501 8.07 7.10 42.17
CA ASP A 501 7.05 6.69 41.18
C ASP A 501 5.93 5.85 41.82
N ASP A 502 6.26 4.92 42.74
CA ASP A 502 5.29 4.12 43.51
C ASP A 502 4.40 5.00 44.41
N HIS A 503 4.89 6.18 44.81
CA HIS A 503 4.16 7.20 45.56
C HIS A 503 3.44 8.23 44.68
N HIS A 504 3.33 7.97 43.36
CA HIS A 504 2.73 8.88 42.38
C HIS A 504 3.41 10.27 42.33
N GLY A 505 4.68 10.32 42.74
CA GLY A 505 5.52 11.50 42.64
C GLY A 505 6.34 11.53 41.36
N GLU A 506 7.14 12.58 41.23
CA GLU A 506 8.11 12.77 40.16
C GLU A 506 9.45 13.20 40.77
N VAL A 507 10.55 12.62 40.30
CA VAL A 507 11.91 13.04 40.66
C VAL A 507 12.68 13.44 39.40
N MET A 508 13.36 14.58 39.49
CA MET A 508 14.15 15.19 38.42
C MET A 508 15.49 15.68 38.97
N VAL A 509 16.42 15.97 38.06
CA VAL A 509 17.70 16.58 38.39
C VAL A 509 17.98 17.74 37.45
N GLU A 510 18.47 18.83 38.01
CA GLU A 510 19.04 19.96 37.28
C GLU A 510 20.50 20.09 37.70
N SER A 511 21.43 20.06 36.74
CA SER A 511 22.85 20.09 37.08
C SER A 511 23.70 20.69 35.97
N GLU A 512 24.81 21.30 36.37
CA GLU A 512 25.85 21.78 35.47
C GLU A 512 27.22 21.32 35.99
N LYS A 513 28.04 20.76 35.09
CA LYS A 513 29.35 20.22 35.45
C LYS A 513 30.23 21.32 36.04
N GLY A 514 30.77 21.07 37.23
CA GLY A 514 31.60 22.01 38.00
C GLY A 514 30.84 23.03 38.85
N LYS A 515 29.49 23.06 38.81
CA LYS A 515 28.67 23.98 39.62
C LYS A 515 27.79 23.28 40.67
N GLY A 516 27.62 21.96 40.57
CA GLY A 516 26.78 21.17 41.46
C GLY A 516 25.49 20.66 40.82
N SER A 517 24.61 20.11 41.64
CA SER A 517 23.35 19.51 41.20
C SER A 517 22.19 19.92 42.11
N THR A 518 20.97 19.85 41.59
CA THR A 518 19.74 20.06 42.34
C THR A 518 18.80 18.93 42.01
N PHE A 519 18.53 18.07 43.00
CA PHE A 519 17.53 17.02 42.91
C PHE A 519 16.19 17.58 43.36
N ILE A 520 15.16 17.40 42.53
CA ILE A 520 13.83 17.94 42.74
C ILE A 520 12.86 16.77 42.84
N ILE A 521 12.23 16.59 43.99
CA ILE A 521 11.16 15.61 44.23
C ILE A 521 9.84 16.35 44.33
N LYS A 522 8.82 15.88 43.62
CA LYS A 522 7.47 16.42 43.60
C LYS A 522 6.49 15.34 44.02
N LEU A 523 5.69 15.59 45.06
CA LEU A 523 4.73 14.64 45.60
C LEU A 523 3.33 15.25 45.72
N PRO A 524 2.27 14.46 45.46
CA PRO A 524 0.90 14.94 45.63
C PRO A 524 0.59 15.14 47.11
N LEU A 525 0.03 16.31 47.43
CA LEU A 525 -0.48 16.60 48.76
C LEU A 525 -1.82 15.88 48.98
N ILE A 526 -2.07 15.49 50.23
CA ILE A 526 -3.40 15.10 50.70
C ILE A 526 -4.00 16.25 51.50
N TYR A 527 -5.27 16.53 51.22
CA TYR A 527 -6.04 17.63 51.82
C TYR A 527 -6.96 17.14 52.93
#